data_AF-A0A447JHZ1-F1
#
_entry.id   AF-A0A447JHZ1-F1
#
_cell.length_a   1.000
_cell.length_b   1.000
_cell.length_c   1.000
_cell.angle_alpha   90.00
_cell.angle_beta   90.00
_cell.angle_gamma   90.00
#
_symmetry.space_group_name_H-M   'P 1'
#
loop_
_entity.id
_entity.type
_entity.pdbx_description
1 polymer ?
#
loop_
_entity_poly.entity_id
_entity_poly.type
_entity_poly.pdbx_seq_one_letter_code
_entity_poly.pdbx_strand_id
1 'polypeptide(L)'
;MSGNATGAQKHGHLKTLNAAQADDFTETDYQKIQALNGNTFEDYGSGITVTYPGTCGDGESIEVVRFCYWQADRMQKDLATLFVNRNKIGHDMPGYEVVCNKMESSLKAGQTAGGIIENFTDENGDLIRGFEVVRPTMAEVSATQRIKGDLTVKFKFYLRYAIKHVDAIGSAMTYGI
;
A
#
# COMPACT_ATOMS: atom_id res chain seq x y z
N MET A 1 15.08 -15.14 27.73
CA MET A 1 15.09 -15.71 26.37
C MET A 1 14.00 -15.01 25.58
N SER A 2 14.30 -13.84 25.01
CA SER A 2 13.32 -13.09 24.20
C SER A 2 13.37 -13.62 22.78
N GLY A 3 12.40 -14.46 22.42
CA GLY A 3 12.20 -14.90 21.05
C GLY A 3 11.89 -13.68 20.18
N ASN A 4 12.87 -13.28 19.37
CA ASN A 4 12.68 -12.31 18.31
C ASN A 4 11.79 -12.98 17.26
N ALA A 5 10.48 -12.78 17.36
CA ALA A 5 9.56 -13.13 16.30
C ALA A 5 9.77 -12.15 15.14
N THR A 6 10.85 -12.36 14.39
CA THR A 6 10.97 -11.90 13.02
C THR A 6 9.88 -12.66 12.25
N GLY A 7 8.66 -12.14 12.30
CA GLY A 7 7.55 -12.63 11.51
C GLY A 7 7.97 -12.51 10.06
N ALA A 8 8.44 -13.63 9.48
CA ALA A 8 8.77 -13.71 8.08
C ALA A 8 7.55 -13.17 7.32
N GLN A 9 7.73 -12.07 6.60
CA GLN A 9 6.75 -11.53 5.68
C GLN A 9 6.53 -12.62 4.63
N LYS A 10 5.50 -13.43 4.82
CA LYS A 10 5.22 -14.58 3.95
C LYS A 10 4.50 -14.04 2.73
N HIS A 11 5.05 -14.28 1.55
CA HIS A 11 4.41 -14.02 0.27
C HIS A 11 2.96 -14.54 0.22
N GLY A 12 2.11 -13.89 -0.57
CA GLY A 12 0.67 -14.12 -0.64
C GLY A 12 0.35 -15.27 -1.60
N HIS A 13 1.34 -15.61 -2.39
CA HIS A 13 1.56 -16.89 -3.03
C HIS A 13 2.33 -17.81 -2.08
N LEU A 14 2.28 -19.11 -2.39
CA LEU A 14 2.96 -20.18 -1.67
C LEU A 14 2.48 -20.37 -0.22
N LYS A 15 1.17 -20.22 0.03
CA LYS A 15 0.56 -20.50 1.34
C LYS A 15 0.14 -21.95 1.44
N THR A 16 0.57 -22.63 2.49
CA THR A 16 0.07 -23.97 2.84
C THR A 16 -1.29 -23.86 3.52
N LEU A 17 -2.25 -24.68 3.09
CA LEU A 17 -3.56 -24.77 3.73
C LEU A 17 -3.66 -26.09 4.50
N ASN A 18 -4.04 -26.03 5.78
CA ASN A 18 -4.19 -27.24 6.58
C ASN A 18 -5.49 -27.97 6.22
N ALA A 19 -5.41 -29.30 6.08
CA ALA A 19 -6.53 -30.18 5.73
C ALA A 19 -7.21 -29.91 4.38
N ALA A 20 -6.61 -29.08 3.52
CA ALA A 20 -7.07 -28.91 2.14
C ALA A 20 -6.40 -29.95 1.24
N GLN A 21 -7.18 -30.52 0.30
CA GLN A 21 -6.65 -31.36 -0.77
C GLN A 21 -6.17 -30.47 -1.91
N ALA A 22 -5.07 -30.85 -2.57
CA ALA A 22 -4.62 -30.18 -3.78
C ALA A 22 -5.68 -30.28 -4.89
N ASP A 23 -5.68 -29.31 -5.79
CA ASP A 23 -6.56 -29.31 -6.95
C ASP A 23 -6.17 -30.44 -7.92
N ASP A 24 -7.14 -31.26 -8.33
CA ASP A 24 -6.97 -32.34 -9.32
C ASP A 24 -7.27 -31.83 -10.74
N PHE A 25 -6.72 -30.67 -11.10
CA PHE A 25 -6.91 -30.08 -12.43
C PHE A 25 -6.02 -30.76 -13.46
N THR A 26 -6.57 -31.00 -14.65
CA THR A 26 -5.76 -31.40 -15.80
C THR A 26 -4.85 -30.25 -16.23
N GLU A 27 -3.76 -30.55 -16.93
CA GLU A 27 -2.87 -29.50 -17.46
C GLU A 27 -3.60 -28.52 -18.41
N THR A 28 -4.63 -28.99 -19.12
CA THR A 28 -5.46 -28.12 -19.96
C THR A 28 -6.32 -27.16 -19.14
N ASP A 29 -6.87 -27.60 -18.01
CA ASP A 29 -7.64 -26.74 -17.12
C ASP A 29 -6.73 -25.74 -16.40
N TYR A 30 -5.54 -26.19 -16.02
CA TYR A 30 -4.50 -25.33 -15.45
C TYR A 30 -4.12 -24.16 -16.38
N GLN A 31 -3.88 -24.44 -17.66
CA GLN A 31 -3.57 -23.40 -18.64
C GLN A 31 -4.71 -22.39 -18.81
N LYS A 32 -5.97 -22.85 -18.77
CA LYS A 32 -7.14 -21.94 -18.82
C LYS A 32 -7.24 -21.08 -17.57
N ILE A 33 -6.98 -21.64 -16.38
CA ILE A 33 -7.02 -20.91 -15.12
C ILE A 33 -5.92 -19.85 -15.09
N GLN A 34 -4.69 -20.22 -15.50
CA GLN A 34 -3.60 -19.26 -15.60
C GLN A 34 -3.87 -18.14 -16.61
N ALA A 35 -4.48 -18.44 -17.76
CA ALA A 35 -4.87 -17.43 -18.74
C ALA A 35 -5.87 -16.39 -18.20
N LEU A 36 -6.59 -16.74 -17.13
CA LEU A 36 -7.54 -15.86 -16.44
C LEU A 36 -6.97 -15.24 -15.15
N ASN A 37 -5.66 -15.40 -14.88
CA ASN A 37 -5.04 -15.03 -13.61
C ASN A 37 -5.73 -15.67 -12.39
N GLY A 38 -6.27 -16.89 -12.57
CA GLY A 38 -6.89 -17.64 -11.49
C GLY A 38 -5.85 -18.23 -10.53
N ASN A 39 -6.27 -18.47 -9.29
CA ASN A 39 -5.44 -19.08 -8.26
C ASN A 39 -5.82 -20.54 -8.06
N THR A 40 -4.82 -21.39 -7.91
CA THR A 40 -4.86 -22.84 -7.71
C THR A 40 -4.19 -23.22 -6.38
N PHE A 41 -4.48 -24.41 -5.90
CA PHE A 41 -3.82 -25.04 -4.76
C PHE A 41 -3.07 -26.29 -5.24
N GLU A 42 -1.76 -26.17 -5.39
CA GLU A 42 -0.91 -27.12 -6.11
C GLU A 42 -0.01 -27.91 -5.15
N ASP A 43 0.22 -29.18 -5.44
CA ASP A 43 1.28 -29.97 -4.80
C ASP A 43 2.57 -29.86 -5.60
N TYR A 44 3.58 -29.18 -5.02
CA TYR A 44 4.92 -29.04 -5.60
C TYR A 44 5.79 -30.29 -5.37
N GLY A 45 5.22 -31.34 -4.80
CA GLY A 45 5.92 -32.55 -4.40
C GLY A 45 6.57 -32.40 -3.02
N SER A 46 7.12 -33.51 -2.50
CA SER A 46 7.71 -33.58 -1.16
C SER A 46 6.79 -33.14 -0.01
N GLY A 47 5.47 -33.22 -0.21
CA GLY A 47 4.45 -32.80 0.76
C GLY A 47 4.29 -31.27 0.87
N ILE A 48 4.74 -30.52 -0.14
CA ILE A 48 4.62 -29.06 -0.19
C ILE A 48 3.40 -28.70 -1.04
N THR A 49 2.24 -28.58 -0.40
CA THR A 49 1.01 -28.12 -1.05
C THR A 49 0.75 -26.65 -0.75
N VAL A 50 0.61 -25.84 -1.79
CA VAL A 50 0.62 -24.38 -1.69
C VAL A 50 -0.30 -23.67 -2.67
N THR A 51 -0.76 -22.47 -2.31
CA THR A 51 -1.55 -21.60 -3.21
C THR A 51 -0.67 -20.89 -4.24
N TYR A 52 -1.06 -20.85 -5.50
CA TYR A 52 -0.31 -20.20 -6.59
C TYR A 52 -1.29 -19.59 -7.62
N PRO A 53 -0.96 -18.53 -8.40
CA PRO A 53 0.20 -17.63 -8.35
C PRO A 53 0.05 -16.44 -7.38
N GLY A 54 -1.08 -16.30 -6.70
CA GLY A 54 -1.35 -15.20 -5.78
C GLY A 54 -1.65 -13.86 -6.46
N THR A 55 -2.33 -13.89 -7.62
CA THR A 55 -2.67 -12.71 -8.42
C THR A 55 -4.17 -12.42 -8.43
N CYS A 56 -4.52 -11.15 -8.63
CA CYS A 56 -5.88 -10.69 -8.91
C CYS A 56 -6.25 -11.02 -10.36
N GLY A 57 -7.54 -10.95 -10.70
CA GLY A 57 -8.03 -11.19 -12.07
C GLY A 57 -7.36 -10.30 -13.13
N ASP A 58 -6.88 -9.12 -12.73
CA ASP A 58 -6.15 -8.18 -13.59
C ASP A 58 -4.64 -8.50 -13.71
N GLY A 59 -4.16 -9.57 -13.04
CA GLY A 59 -2.77 -10.03 -13.05
C GLY A 59 -1.85 -9.39 -12.01
N GLU A 60 -2.33 -8.38 -11.26
CA GLU A 60 -1.58 -7.76 -10.16
C GLU A 60 -1.47 -8.68 -8.94
N SER A 61 -0.40 -8.56 -8.15
CA SER A 61 -0.26 -9.37 -6.93
C SER A 61 -1.31 -9.00 -5.88
N ILE A 62 -2.00 -10.00 -5.30
CA ILE A 62 -3.02 -9.80 -4.27
C ILE A 62 -2.46 -9.05 -3.06
N GLU A 63 -1.19 -9.30 -2.70
CA GLU A 63 -0.55 -8.65 -1.55
C GLU A 63 -0.37 -7.16 -1.76
N VAL A 64 0.03 -6.77 -2.97
CA VAL A 64 0.22 -5.37 -3.36
C VAL A 64 -1.12 -4.65 -3.29
N VAL A 65 -2.15 -5.21 -3.90
CA VAL A 65 -3.50 -4.63 -3.90
C VAL A 65 -4.03 -4.50 -2.47
N ARG A 66 -3.91 -5.56 -1.66
CA ARG A 66 -4.34 -5.54 -0.25
C ARG A 66 -3.57 -4.51 0.57
N PHE A 67 -2.26 -4.38 0.36
CA PHE A 67 -1.45 -3.37 1.03
C PHE A 67 -1.90 -1.96 0.65
N CYS A 68 -2.17 -1.68 -0.63
CA CYS A 68 -2.69 -0.38 -1.07
C CYS A 68 -4.03 -0.04 -0.40
N TYR A 69 -4.97 -0.98 -0.32
CA TYR A 69 -6.24 -0.77 0.40
C TYR A 69 -6.03 -0.52 1.90
N TRP A 70 -5.18 -1.32 2.55
CA TRP A 70 -4.84 -1.13 3.96
C TRP A 70 -4.18 0.23 4.21
N GLN A 71 -3.26 0.66 3.34
CA GLN A 71 -2.56 1.93 3.47
C GLN A 71 -3.51 3.12 3.26
N ALA A 72 -4.45 3.01 2.32
CA ALA A 72 -5.48 4.03 2.10
C ALA A 72 -6.43 4.15 3.30
N ASP A 73 -6.96 3.03 3.80
CA ASP A 73 -7.81 2.99 4.99
C ASP A 73 -7.09 3.55 6.23
N ARG A 74 -5.82 3.14 6.43
CA ARG A 74 -4.99 3.65 7.52
C ARG A 74 -4.77 5.15 7.43
N MET A 75 -4.42 5.66 6.24
CA MET A 75 -4.24 7.10 6.01
C MET A 75 -5.51 7.87 6.36
N GLN A 76 -6.68 7.36 5.94
CA GLN A 76 -7.97 7.99 6.19
C GLN A 76 -8.29 8.02 7.69
N LYS A 77 -8.05 6.91 8.40
CA LYS A 77 -8.23 6.83 9.87
C LYS A 77 -7.27 7.73 10.63
N ASP A 78 -6.02 7.80 10.18
CA ASP A 78 -4.99 8.67 10.76
C ASP A 78 -5.38 10.15 10.64
N LEU A 79 -5.85 10.57 9.48
CA LEU A 79 -6.33 11.94 9.25
C LEU A 79 -7.63 12.22 10.01
N ALA A 80 -8.61 11.32 10.00
CA ALA A 80 -9.84 11.48 10.78
C ALA A 80 -9.53 11.65 12.28
N THR A 81 -8.63 10.81 12.82
CA THR A 81 -8.18 10.90 14.21
C THR A 81 -7.51 12.25 14.51
N LEU A 82 -6.72 12.78 13.58
CA LEU A 82 -6.11 14.10 13.70
C LEU A 82 -7.18 15.20 13.85
N PHE A 83 -8.21 15.19 13.00
CA PHE A 83 -9.29 16.19 13.04
C PHE A 83 -10.22 16.04 14.24
N VAL A 84 -10.44 14.82 14.74
CA VAL A 84 -11.26 14.58 15.93
C VAL A 84 -10.55 15.04 17.21
N ASN A 85 -9.25 14.82 17.33
CA ASN A 85 -8.52 15.04 18.59
C ASN A 85 -7.89 16.43 18.72
N ARG A 86 -7.78 17.20 17.63
CA ARG A 86 -7.15 18.52 17.64
C ARG A 86 -8.20 19.62 17.57
N ASN A 87 -7.95 20.74 18.25
CA ASN A 87 -8.66 21.99 17.97
C ASN A 87 -8.53 22.35 16.47
N LYS A 88 -9.48 23.16 15.97
CA LYS A 88 -9.59 23.56 14.56
C LYS A 88 -8.21 23.74 13.88
N ILE A 89 -7.98 22.98 12.83
CA ILE A 89 -6.80 23.10 11.98
C ILE A 89 -7.04 24.25 11.00
N GLY A 90 -6.09 25.19 10.91
CA GLY A 90 -6.18 26.33 10.01
C GLY A 90 -6.12 25.92 8.54
N HIS A 91 -6.81 26.66 7.67
CA HIS A 91 -6.69 26.53 6.21
C HIS A 91 -5.58 27.47 5.69
N ASP A 92 -4.40 27.35 6.30
CA ASP A 92 -3.19 28.12 6.07
C ASP A 92 -1.95 27.20 6.05
N MET A 93 -0.77 27.73 5.69
CA MET A 93 0.45 26.92 5.58
C MET A 93 0.75 26.10 6.85
N PRO A 94 0.70 26.69 8.07
CA PRO A 94 0.90 25.91 9.29
C PRO A 94 -0.11 24.77 9.49
N GLY A 95 -1.39 24.98 9.16
CA GLY A 95 -2.40 23.93 9.23
C GLY A 95 -2.19 22.82 8.19
N TYR A 96 -1.78 23.17 6.96
CA TYR A 96 -1.46 22.19 5.92
C TYR A 96 -0.21 21.37 6.26
N GLU A 97 0.79 21.99 6.90
CA GLU A 97 1.98 21.28 7.37
C GLU A 97 1.64 20.22 8.42
N VAL A 98 0.68 20.51 9.31
CA VAL A 98 0.17 19.53 10.27
C VAL A 98 -0.44 18.30 9.58
N VAL A 99 -1.23 18.52 8.53
CA VAL A 99 -1.84 17.45 7.74
C VAL A 99 -0.76 16.64 7.02
N CYS A 100 0.19 17.31 6.35
CA CYS A 100 1.29 16.66 5.65
C CYS A 100 2.13 15.78 6.60
N ASN A 101 2.47 16.29 7.79
CA ASN A 101 3.21 15.52 8.80
C ASN A 101 2.46 14.27 9.26
N LYS A 102 1.13 14.35 9.40
CA LYS A 102 0.32 13.17 9.73
C LYS A 102 0.31 12.15 8.60
N MET A 103 0.26 12.60 7.35
CA MET A 103 0.38 11.73 6.18
C MET A 103 1.73 11.02 6.11
N GLU A 104 2.83 11.76 6.33
CA GLU A 104 4.18 11.18 6.39
C GLU A 104 4.29 10.12 7.50
N SER A 105 3.71 10.38 8.68
CA SER A 105 3.64 9.39 9.76
C SER A 105 2.87 8.12 9.35
N SER A 106 1.79 8.27 8.58
CA SER A 106 1.01 7.12 8.10
C SER A 106 1.77 6.30 7.07
N LEU A 107 2.47 6.95 6.13
CA LEU A 107 3.33 6.28 5.15
C LEU A 107 4.53 5.60 5.82
N LYS A 108 5.12 6.23 6.86
CA LYS A 108 6.18 5.60 7.64
C LYS A 108 5.72 4.33 8.34
N ALA A 109 4.47 4.28 8.79
CA ALA A 109 3.87 3.06 9.33
C ALA A 109 3.72 1.98 8.26
N GLY A 110 3.38 2.34 7.01
CA GLY A 110 3.38 1.40 5.88
C GLY A 110 4.75 0.84 5.51
N GLN A 111 5.78 1.68 5.60
CA GLN A 111 7.18 1.26 5.45
C GLN A 111 7.57 0.27 6.56
N THR A 112 7.21 0.57 7.80
CA THR A 112 7.45 -0.31 8.96
C THR A 112 6.70 -1.64 8.83
N ALA A 113 5.49 -1.63 8.26
CA ALA A 113 4.71 -2.84 7.98
C ALA A 113 5.30 -3.70 6.86
N GLY A 114 6.27 -3.17 6.10
CA GLY A 114 7.03 -3.89 5.07
C GLY A 114 6.51 -3.72 3.65
N GLY A 115 5.42 -2.96 3.41
CA GLY A 115 4.85 -2.82 2.06
C GLY A 115 5.43 -1.66 1.23
N ILE A 116 6.06 -0.67 1.87
CA ILE A 116 6.77 0.44 1.20
C ILE A 116 8.28 0.16 1.28
N ILE A 117 9.00 0.45 0.20
CA ILE A 117 10.46 0.28 0.14
C ILE A 117 11.18 1.23 1.12
N GLU A 118 12.35 0.83 1.61
CA GLU A 118 13.25 1.74 2.33
C GLU A 118 13.89 2.75 1.36
N ASN A 119 14.37 3.86 1.90
CA ASN A 119 15.13 4.81 1.08
C ASN A 119 16.38 4.10 0.53
N PHE A 120 16.65 4.30 -0.75
CA PHE A 120 17.79 3.68 -1.41
C PHE A 120 18.56 4.74 -2.21
N THR A 121 19.81 4.42 -2.51
CA THR A 121 20.66 5.28 -3.34
C THR A 121 20.70 4.68 -4.73
N ASP A 122 20.51 5.51 -5.75
CA ASP A 122 20.63 5.09 -7.13
C ASP A 122 22.11 4.92 -7.56
N GLU A 123 22.33 4.51 -8.80
CA GLU A 123 23.67 4.32 -9.37
C GLU A 123 24.46 5.65 -9.49
N ASN A 124 23.78 6.80 -9.46
CA ASN A 124 24.36 8.13 -9.54
C ASN A 124 24.69 8.74 -8.16
N GLY A 125 24.33 8.07 -7.07
CA GLY A 125 24.52 8.56 -5.71
C GLY A 125 23.35 9.39 -5.15
N ASP A 126 22.25 9.48 -5.88
CA ASP A 126 21.06 10.24 -5.49
C ASP A 126 20.18 9.43 -4.51
N LEU A 127 19.74 10.10 -3.44
CA LEU A 127 18.86 9.50 -2.45
C LEU A 127 17.41 9.46 -2.97
N ILE A 128 16.93 8.27 -3.30
CA ILE A 128 15.53 8.02 -3.63
C ILE A 128 14.78 7.66 -2.35
N ARG A 129 13.77 8.47 -2.02
CA ARG A 129 12.91 8.23 -0.86
C ARG A 129 11.86 7.17 -1.20
N GLY A 130 11.62 6.25 -0.27
CA GLY A 130 10.59 5.23 -0.42
C GLY A 130 9.17 5.80 -0.53
N PHE A 131 8.95 7.01 -0.02
CA PHE A 131 7.71 7.77 -0.17
C PHE A 131 7.97 9.29 -0.16
N GLU A 132 7.01 10.03 -0.68
CA GLU A 132 7.02 11.49 -0.69
C GLU A 132 5.59 12.04 -0.54
N VAL A 133 5.42 13.01 0.35
CA VAL A 133 4.19 13.81 0.46
C VAL A 133 4.48 15.18 -0.15
N VAL A 134 3.72 15.54 -1.18
CA VAL A 134 3.88 16.81 -1.88
C VAL A 134 3.12 17.88 -1.11
N ARG A 135 3.88 18.73 -0.42
CA ARG A 135 3.34 19.87 0.32
C ARG A 135 2.70 20.84 -0.67
N PRO A 136 1.42 21.18 -0.50
CA PRO A 136 0.74 22.08 -1.42
C PRO A 136 1.29 23.50 -1.25
N THR A 137 1.54 24.17 -2.38
CA THR A 137 1.88 25.59 -2.37
C THR A 137 0.63 26.45 -2.27
N MET A 138 0.78 27.68 -1.78
CA MET A 138 -0.31 28.66 -1.71
C MET A 138 -0.91 29.01 -3.08
N ALA A 139 -0.17 28.77 -4.17
CA ALA A 139 -0.66 28.93 -5.54
C ALA A 139 -1.52 27.73 -6.00
N GLU A 140 -1.24 26.52 -5.51
CA GLU A 140 -1.99 25.30 -5.84
C GLU A 140 -3.30 25.19 -5.06
N VAL A 141 -3.36 25.74 -3.83
CA VAL A 141 -4.60 25.84 -3.07
C VAL A 141 -5.33 27.14 -3.43
N SER A 142 -6.20 27.06 -4.43
CA SER A 142 -6.99 28.22 -4.88
C SER A 142 -7.79 28.86 -3.72
N ALA A 143 -8.03 30.17 -3.79
CA ALA A 143 -8.82 30.88 -2.77
C ALA A 143 -10.20 30.23 -2.53
N THR A 144 -10.81 29.68 -3.58
CA THR A 144 -12.08 28.95 -3.51
C THR A 144 -11.97 27.66 -2.71
N GLN A 145 -10.88 26.89 -2.86
CA GLN A 145 -10.63 25.68 -2.05
C GLN A 145 -10.37 26.02 -0.59
N ARG A 146 -9.68 27.13 -0.32
CA ARG A 146 -9.46 27.63 1.05
C ARG A 146 -10.76 28.04 1.75
N ILE A 147 -11.69 28.62 1.00
CA ILE A 147 -13.02 29.02 1.51
C ILE A 147 -13.93 27.80 1.71
N LYS A 148 -13.87 26.81 0.83
CA LYS A 148 -14.64 25.55 0.94
C LYS A 148 -14.09 24.59 2.00
N GLY A 149 -12.80 24.72 2.34
CA GLY A 149 -12.10 23.83 3.26
C GLY A 149 -11.47 22.61 2.59
N ASP A 150 -11.65 22.44 1.28
CA ASP A 150 -11.19 21.29 0.50
C ASP A 150 -9.67 21.35 0.26
N LEU A 151 -8.91 20.55 1.01
CA LEU A 151 -7.47 20.36 0.81
C LEU A 151 -7.20 19.06 0.05
N THR A 152 -6.54 19.16 -1.10
CA THR A 152 -6.02 17.99 -1.81
C THR A 152 -4.50 17.93 -1.66
N VAL A 153 -4.01 16.96 -0.89
CA VAL A 153 -2.56 16.69 -0.79
C VAL A 153 -2.22 15.47 -1.64
N LYS A 154 -1.21 15.63 -2.49
CA LYS A 154 -0.68 14.53 -3.33
C LYS A 154 0.40 13.80 -2.55
N PHE A 155 0.46 12.48 -2.71
CA PHE A 155 1.55 11.67 -2.18
C PHE A 155 1.87 10.53 -3.15
N LYS A 156 3.12 10.05 -3.10
CA LYS A 156 3.60 8.89 -3.84
C LYS A 156 4.42 7.99 -2.92
N PHE A 157 4.42 6.70 -3.20
CA PHE A 157 5.26 5.73 -2.50
C PHE A 157 5.60 4.57 -3.43
N TYR A 158 6.74 3.93 -3.17
CA TYR A 158 7.22 2.80 -3.93
C TYR A 158 6.93 1.50 -3.17
N LEU A 159 6.19 0.62 -3.82
CA LEU A 159 5.85 -0.69 -3.30
C LEU A 159 7.06 -1.63 -3.29
N ARG A 160 7.26 -2.36 -2.19
CA ARG A 160 8.39 -3.28 -2.03
C ARG A 160 8.28 -4.56 -2.87
N TYR A 161 7.06 -5.00 -3.17
CA TYR A 161 6.78 -6.31 -3.76
C TYR A 161 5.98 -6.25 -5.08
N ALA A 162 5.98 -5.09 -5.75
CA ALA A 162 5.21 -4.94 -6.98
C ALA A 162 5.91 -5.64 -8.16
N ILE A 163 5.18 -6.52 -8.85
CA ILE A 163 5.64 -7.24 -10.05
C ILE A 163 5.73 -6.28 -11.25
N LYS A 164 4.93 -5.21 -11.23
CA LYS A 164 5.03 -4.03 -12.11
C LYS A 164 5.23 -2.79 -11.24
N HIS A 165 6.10 -1.88 -11.63
CA HIS A 165 6.27 -0.61 -10.92
C HIS A 165 4.95 0.17 -10.98
N VAL A 166 4.31 0.41 -9.83
CA VAL A 166 3.09 1.21 -9.71
C VAL A 166 3.43 2.49 -8.98
N ASP A 167 3.39 3.61 -9.70
CA ASP A 167 3.32 4.94 -9.08
C ASP A 167 1.92 5.10 -8.46
N ALA A 168 1.81 4.83 -7.16
CA ALA A 168 0.57 5.08 -6.44
C ALA A 168 0.38 6.60 -6.29
N ILE A 169 -0.37 7.22 -7.20
CA ILE A 169 -0.81 8.61 -7.09
C ILE A 169 -2.18 8.60 -6.39
N GLY A 170 -2.17 8.88 -5.08
CA GLY A 170 -3.39 9.01 -4.28
C GLY A 170 -3.72 10.47 -3.97
N SER A 171 -5.00 10.80 -3.94
CA SER A 171 -5.51 12.02 -3.29
C SER A 171 -5.84 11.71 -1.84
N ALA A 172 -5.11 12.32 -0.92
CA ALA A 172 -5.42 12.21 0.50
C ALA A 172 -6.60 13.12 0.81
N MET A 173 -7.81 12.54 0.79
CA MET A 173 -9.04 13.04 1.42
C MET A 173 -9.45 14.49 1.08
N THR A 174 -10.49 14.65 0.28
CA THR A 174 -11.23 15.91 0.20
C THR A 174 -12.03 16.09 1.49
N TYR A 175 -11.67 17.07 2.31
CA TYR A 175 -12.45 17.47 3.48
C TYR A 175 -13.30 18.68 3.13
N GLY A 176 -14.59 18.47 2.88
CA GLY A 176 -15.58 19.52 2.71
C GLY A 176 -16.43 19.70 3.96
N ILE A 177 -16.85 20.94 4.23
CA ILE A 177 -17.93 21.26 5.17
C ILE A 177 -19.26 21.17 4.43
#